data_AF-A0A0L6Z7X5-F1
#
_entry.id   AF-A0A0L6Z7X5-F1
#
_cell.length_a   1.000
_cell.length_b   1.000
_cell.length_c   1.000
_cell.angle_alpha   90.00
_cell.angle_beta   90.00
_cell.angle_gamma   90.00
#
_symmetry.space_group_name_H-M   'P 1'
#
loop_
_entity.id
_entity.type
_entity.pdbx_description
1 polymer ?
#
loop_
_entity_poly.entity_id
_entity_poly.type
_entity_poly.pdbx_seq_one_letter_code
_entity_poly.pdbx_strand_id
1 'polypeptide(L)'
;MLIIYAVSDSIGETAGLVAKASANQFNGDIQVQRVPYIKSTEDVIEFMNNLKDKDPKNILIVSTIVLVDVREFLVERCIQRGINIINILGPCISTISRMIGKHPDYKPGAVWKMDDDYFRRIEAMEFAIQYDDSKSYNGLKNADVVLIGLSRTSKTPLCMYLANKGIKALNIPLMPEIPLPDDLFEIDRKKS
;
A
#
# COMPACT_ATOMS: atom_id res chain seq x y z
N MET A 1 -24.25 -16.06 2.44
CA MET A 1 -23.07 -15.41 1.82
C MET A 1 -22.12 -15.02 2.94
N LEU A 2 -20.87 -15.47 2.89
CA LEU A 2 -19.86 -15.13 3.90
C LEU A 2 -19.25 -13.77 3.58
N ILE A 3 -19.07 -12.91 4.59
CA ILE A 3 -18.40 -11.61 4.44
C ILE A 3 -17.15 -11.60 5.32
N ILE A 4 -16.00 -11.35 4.70
CA ILE A 4 -14.74 -11.12 5.39
C ILE A 4 -14.50 -9.62 5.51
N TYR A 5 -14.46 -9.12 6.73
CA TYR A 5 -14.06 -7.75 7.05
C TYR A 5 -12.56 -7.71 7.31
N ALA A 6 -11.82 -7.06 6.41
CA ALA A 6 -10.39 -6.80 6.53
C ALA A 6 -10.16 -5.51 7.33
N VAL A 7 -9.98 -5.64 8.64
CA VAL A 7 -9.95 -4.54 9.62
C VAL A 7 -8.51 -4.12 9.92
N SER A 8 -8.23 -2.82 9.96
CA SER A 8 -6.88 -2.29 10.15
C SER A 8 -6.89 -0.94 10.88
N ASP A 9 -5.83 -0.66 11.64
CA ASP A 9 -5.52 0.66 12.22
C ASP A 9 -4.88 1.63 11.20
N SER A 10 -4.62 1.13 9.98
CA SER A 10 -4.11 1.86 8.82
C SER A 10 -5.03 1.63 7.60
N ILE A 11 -4.50 1.69 6.38
CA ILE A 11 -5.25 1.58 5.11
C ILE A 11 -5.83 0.16 4.88
N GLY A 12 -5.31 -0.86 5.57
CA GLY A 12 -5.84 -2.23 5.49
C GLY A 12 -5.46 -3.00 4.23
N GLU A 13 -4.36 -2.63 3.57
CA GLU A 13 -3.88 -3.35 2.39
C GLU A 13 -3.51 -4.81 2.71
N THR A 14 -2.68 -5.01 3.72
CA THR A 14 -2.22 -6.35 4.17
C THR A 14 -3.40 -7.23 4.56
N ALA A 15 -4.29 -6.73 5.43
CA ALA A 15 -5.50 -7.45 5.84
C ALA A 15 -6.35 -7.83 4.62
N GLY A 16 -6.52 -6.89 3.68
CA GLY A 16 -7.32 -7.13 2.47
C GLY A 16 -6.68 -8.12 1.49
N LEU A 17 -5.35 -8.12 1.35
CA LEU A 17 -4.65 -9.09 0.51
C LEU A 17 -4.78 -10.51 1.07
N VAL A 18 -4.55 -10.68 2.38
CA VAL A 18 -4.73 -11.98 3.03
C VAL A 18 -6.18 -12.45 2.95
N ALA A 19 -7.15 -11.58 3.23
CA ALA A 19 -8.57 -11.91 3.13
C ALA A 19 -8.97 -12.35 1.71
N LYS A 20 -8.52 -11.62 0.67
CA LYS A 20 -8.79 -11.98 -0.74
C LYS A 20 -8.11 -13.29 -1.14
N ALA A 21 -6.85 -13.48 -0.76
CA ALA A 21 -6.12 -14.70 -1.05
C ALA A 21 -6.80 -15.92 -0.43
N SER A 22 -7.24 -15.80 0.83
CA SER A 22 -8.00 -16.83 1.53
C SER A 22 -9.36 -17.10 0.90
N ALA A 23 -10.13 -16.06 0.55
CA ALA A 23 -11.43 -16.20 -0.10
C ALA A 23 -11.32 -16.97 -1.43
N ASN A 24 -10.28 -16.69 -2.22
CA ASN A 24 -10.04 -17.33 -3.51
C ASN A 24 -9.68 -18.83 -3.42
N GLN A 25 -9.41 -19.36 -2.22
CA GLN A 25 -9.17 -20.80 -2.04
C GLN A 25 -10.46 -21.64 -2.05
N PHE A 26 -11.63 -21.00 -2.07
CA PHE A 26 -12.91 -21.68 -1.99
C PHE A 26 -13.77 -21.34 -3.21
N ASN A 27 -14.49 -22.35 -3.71
CA ASN A 27 -15.57 -22.12 -4.67
C ASN A 27 -16.82 -21.67 -3.91
N GLY A 28 -17.14 -20.38 -3.96
CA GLY A 28 -18.33 -19.84 -3.29
C GLY A 28 -18.42 -18.32 -3.31
N ASP A 29 -19.57 -17.80 -2.87
CA ASP A 29 -19.83 -16.36 -2.78
C ASP A 29 -19.30 -15.82 -1.43
N ILE A 30 -18.02 -15.48 -1.43
CA ILE A 30 -17.30 -14.85 -0.30
C ILE A 30 -16.95 -13.42 -0.69
N GLN A 31 -17.51 -12.45 0.04
CA GLN A 31 -17.20 -11.04 -0.17
C GLN A 31 -16.10 -10.57 0.78
N VAL A 32 -15.19 -9.72 0.28
CA VAL A 32 -14.16 -9.08 1.12
C VAL A 32 -14.41 -7.59 1.16
N GLN A 33 -14.56 -7.04 2.36
CA GLN A 33 -14.74 -5.61 2.61
C GLN A 33 -13.58 -5.07 3.46
N ARG A 34 -12.90 -4.02 2.98
CA ARG A 34 -11.85 -3.36 3.76
C ARG A 34 -12.47 -2.36 4.74
N VAL A 35 -11.95 -2.34 5.96
CA VAL A 35 -12.34 -1.42 7.03
C VAL A 35 -11.06 -0.76 7.56
N PRO A 36 -10.63 0.36 6.97
CA PRO A 36 -9.42 1.04 7.37
C PRO A 36 -9.64 1.91 8.62
N TYR A 37 -8.54 2.34 9.22
CA TYR A 37 -8.48 3.37 10.26
C TYR A 37 -9.23 3.10 11.57
N ILE A 38 -9.34 1.84 12.00
CA ILE A 38 -9.83 1.50 13.35
C ILE A 38 -8.70 1.72 14.36
N LYS A 39 -8.69 2.89 15.00
CA LYS A 39 -7.58 3.38 15.85
C LYS A 39 -7.97 3.56 17.32
N SER A 40 -9.25 3.46 17.64
CA SER A 40 -9.78 3.70 18.97
C SER A 40 -10.87 2.68 19.33
N THR A 41 -11.23 2.63 20.61
CA THR A 41 -12.38 1.85 21.09
C THR A 41 -13.68 2.34 20.49
N GLU A 42 -13.81 3.64 20.23
CA GLU A 42 -14.97 4.26 19.60
C GLU A 42 -15.14 3.78 18.15
N ASP A 43 -14.03 3.72 17.38
CA ASP A 43 -14.05 3.18 16.01
C ASP A 43 -14.50 1.71 16.00
N VAL A 44 -14.05 0.92 16.98
CA VAL A 44 -14.49 -0.47 17.14
C VAL A 44 -15.99 -0.54 17.45
N ILE A 45 -16.50 0.32 18.35
CA ILE A 45 -17.93 0.38 18.67
C ILE A 45 -18.74 0.71 17.42
N GLU A 46 -18.33 1.72 16.65
CA GLU A 46 -19.00 2.11 15.42
C GLU A 46 -19.00 0.97 14.39
N PHE A 47 -17.84 0.36 14.17
CA PHE A 47 -17.70 -0.79 13.29
C PHE A 47 -18.64 -1.94 13.72
N MET A 48 -18.65 -2.30 15.00
CA MET A 48 -19.52 -3.37 15.52
C MET A 48 -21.01 -3.01 15.43
N ASN A 49 -21.35 -1.73 15.59
CA ASN A 49 -22.71 -1.22 15.40
C ASN A 49 -23.18 -1.40 13.95
N ASN A 50 -22.32 -1.11 12.97
CA ASN A 50 -22.62 -1.29 11.54
C ASN A 50 -22.83 -2.75 11.15
N LEU A 51 -22.41 -3.69 12.00
CA LEU A 51 -22.63 -5.10 11.80
C LEU A 51 -23.91 -5.62 12.46
N LYS A 52 -24.63 -4.84 13.30
CA LYS A 52 -25.69 -5.33 14.22
C LYS A 52 -26.77 -6.20 13.57
N ASP A 53 -27.20 -5.85 12.37
CA ASP A 53 -28.30 -6.56 11.67
C ASP A 53 -27.82 -7.76 10.85
N LYS A 54 -26.52 -8.07 10.88
CA LYS A 54 -25.93 -9.19 10.15
C LYS A 54 -25.80 -10.42 11.05
N ASP A 55 -26.02 -11.60 10.47
CA ASP A 55 -25.79 -12.88 11.14
C ASP A 55 -24.29 -13.07 11.45
N PRO A 56 -23.90 -13.17 12.73
CA PRO A 56 -22.49 -13.32 13.12
C PRO A 56 -21.83 -14.58 12.55
N LYS A 57 -22.61 -15.65 12.27
CA LYS A 57 -22.08 -16.89 11.68
C LYS A 57 -21.57 -16.71 10.25
N ASN A 58 -22.05 -15.67 9.57
CA ASN A 58 -21.69 -15.32 8.20
C ASN A 58 -20.61 -14.23 8.14
N ILE A 59 -19.94 -13.94 9.26
CA ILE A 59 -18.92 -12.90 9.36
C ILE A 59 -17.59 -13.50 9.82
N LEU A 60 -16.52 -13.12 9.12
CA LEU A 60 -15.14 -13.29 9.55
C LEU A 60 -14.46 -11.92 9.61
N ILE A 61 -13.75 -11.63 10.68
CA ILE A 61 -12.87 -10.46 10.79
C ILE A 61 -11.42 -10.92 10.62
N VAL A 62 -10.74 -10.40 9.61
CA VAL A 62 -9.29 -10.53 9.43
C VAL A 62 -8.67 -9.20 9.81
N SER A 63 -7.92 -9.18 10.92
CA SER A 63 -7.40 -7.94 11.52
C SER A 63 -5.88 -7.83 11.43
N THR A 64 -5.39 -6.62 11.19
CA THR A 64 -3.96 -6.25 11.34
C THR A 64 -3.74 -5.19 12.42
N ILE A 65 -4.71 -4.94 13.31
CA ILE A 65 -4.55 -3.93 14.37
C ILE A 65 -3.40 -4.34 15.29
N VAL A 66 -2.44 -3.44 15.49
CA VAL A 66 -1.28 -3.66 16.39
C VAL A 66 -1.41 -2.95 17.73
N LEU A 67 -2.24 -1.90 17.82
CA LEU A 67 -2.62 -1.28 19.09
C LEU A 67 -3.22 -2.32 20.03
N VAL A 68 -2.56 -2.58 21.16
CA VAL A 68 -2.94 -3.63 22.09
C VAL A 68 -4.36 -3.42 22.60
N ASP A 69 -4.66 -2.24 23.14
CA ASP A 69 -5.97 -1.93 23.74
C ASP A 69 -7.11 -2.05 22.72
N VAL A 70 -6.92 -1.52 21.50
CA VAL A 70 -7.92 -1.57 20.42
C VAL A 70 -8.11 -2.99 19.91
N ARG A 71 -7.02 -3.75 19.76
CA ARG A 71 -7.06 -5.15 19.33
C ARG A 71 -7.81 -6.00 20.34
N GLU A 72 -7.48 -5.88 21.63
CA GLU A 72 -8.10 -6.66 22.69
C GLU A 72 -9.58 -6.34 22.81
N PHE A 73 -9.94 -5.06 22.78
CA PHE A 73 -11.32 -4.64 22.78
C PHE A 73 -12.10 -5.14 21.55
N LEU A 74 -11.51 -5.10 20.34
CA LEU A 74 -12.12 -5.67 19.15
C LEU A 74 -12.37 -7.18 19.31
N VAL A 75 -11.38 -7.93 19.80
CA VAL A 75 -11.50 -9.37 20.02
C VAL A 75 -12.61 -9.66 21.04
N GLU A 76 -12.66 -8.93 22.14
CA GLU A 76 -13.70 -9.06 23.17
C GLU A 76 -15.10 -8.86 22.58
N ARG A 77 -15.30 -7.77 21.80
CA ARG A 77 -16.59 -7.48 21.14
C ARG A 77 -16.98 -8.54 20.13
N CYS A 78 -16.02 -9.11 19.40
CA CYS A 78 -16.27 -10.22 18.48
C CYS A 78 -16.73 -11.48 19.22
N ILE A 79 -16.03 -11.84 20.31
CA ILE A 79 -16.37 -12.99 21.15
C ILE A 79 -17.79 -12.84 21.73
N GLN A 80 -18.10 -11.67 22.32
CA GLN A 80 -19.43 -11.39 22.88
C GLN A 80 -20.55 -11.58 21.87
N ARG A 81 -20.28 -11.34 20.58
CA ARG A 81 -21.26 -11.43 19.50
C ARG A 81 -21.19 -12.76 18.72
N GLY A 82 -20.26 -13.65 19.06
CA GLY A 82 -20.05 -14.90 18.34
C GLY A 82 -19.50 -14.71 16.91
N ILE A 83 -18.78 -13.61 16.66
CA ILE A 83 -18.13 -13.32 15.38
C ILE A 83 -16.71 -13.91 15.39
N ASN A 84 -16.36 -14.62 14.32
CA ASN A 84 -15.00 -15.15 14.15
C ASN A 84 -14.02 -14.02 13.86
N ILE A 85 -12.86 -14.02 14.54
CA ILE A 85 -11.79 -13.04 14.35
C ILE A 85 -10.42 -13.70 14.30
N ILE A 86 -9.57 -13.26 13.38
CA ILE A 86 -8.18 -13.68 13.23
C ILE A 86 -7.30 -12.43 13.13
N ASN A 87 -6.33 -12.27 14.05
CA ASN A 87 -5.26 -11.27 13.89
C ASN A 87 -4.05 -11.91 13.21
N ILE A 88 -3.76 -11.48 11.99
CA ILE A 88 -2.72 -12.11 11.16
C ILE A 88 -1.29 -11.69 11.52
N LEU A 89 -1.11 -10.55 12.19
CA LEU A 89 0.22 -10.06 12.58
C LEU A 89 0.68 -10.63 13.93
N GLY A 90 -0.24 -11.00 14.80
CA GLY A 90 0.06 -11.52 16.15
C GLY A 90 1.11 -12.63 16.17
N PRO A 91 0.94 -13.73 15.40
CA PRO A 91 1.91 -14.83 15.35
C PRO A 91 3.29 -14.43 14.81
N CYS A 92 3.33 -13.54 13.82
CA CYS A 92 4.58 -13.05 13.24
C CYS A 92 5.34 -12.17 14.25
N ILE A 93 4.64 -11.21 14.87
CA ILE A 93 5.22 -10.29 15.86
C ILE A 93 5.75 -11.05 17.07
N SER A 94 4.99 -12.03 17.58
CA SER A 94 5.43 -12.84 18.74
C SER A 94 6.65 -13.70 18.41
N THR A 95 6.70 -14.28 17.21
CA THR A 95 7.84 -15.08 16.75
C THR A 95 9.09 -14.20 16.60
N ILE A 96 8.97 -13.04 15.96
CA ILE A 96 10.08 -12.09 15.80
C ILE A 96 10.58 -11.63 17.17
N SER A 97 9.67 -11.21 18.06
CA SER A 97 9.99 -10.78 19.43
C SER A 97 10.83 -11.81 20.19
N ARG A 98 10.43 -13.09 20.12
CA ARG A 98 11.18 -14.20 20.73
C ARG A 98 12.55 -14.40 20.09
N MET A 99 12.64 -14.33 18.76
CA MET A 99 13.90 -14.55 18.03
C MET A 99 14.93 -13.44 18.28
N ILE A 100 14.48 -12.18 18.40
CA ILE A 100 15.39 -11.04 18.61
C ILE A 100 15.56 -10.67 20.09
N GLY A 101 14.81 -11.31 20.99
CA GLY A 101 14.84 -11.04 22.43
C GLY A 101 14.37 -9.63 22.80
N LYS A 102 13.45 -9.03 22.03
CA LYS A 102 12.95 -7.66 22.28
C LYS A 102 11.43 -7.62 22.27
N HIS A 103 10.86 -6.72 23.07
CA HIS A 103 9.43 -6.44 23.07
C HIS A 103 9.04 -5.63 21.81
N PRO A 104 7.87 -5.88 21.21
CA PRO A 104 7.38 -5.08 20.11
C PRO A 104 6.99 -3.67 20.55
N ASP A 105 7.28 -2.68 19.72
CA ASP A 105 6.91 -1.28 19.94
C ASP A 105 5.41 -1.00 19.73
N TYR A 106 4.67 -1.92 19.08
CA TYR A 106 3.23 -1.81 18.75
C TYR A 106 2.80 -0.47 18.13
N LYS A 107 3.70 0.19 17.37
CA LYS A 107 3.42 1.46 16.71
C LYS A 107 2.49 1.26 15.51
N PRO A 108 1.29 1.87 15.49
CA PRO A 108 0.38 1.79 14.35
C PRO A 108 0.99 2.48 13.15
N GLY A 109 0.79 1.91 11.97
CA GLY A 109 1.39 2.45 10.76
C GLY A 109 2.92 2.50 10.82
N ALA A 110 3.58 1.66 11.64
CA ALA A 110 5.04 1.50 11.62
C ALA A 110 5.57 1.06 10.24
N VAL A 111 4.72 0.41 9.43
CA VAL A 111 4.99 0.17 8.00
C VAL A 111 5.24 1.50 7.27
N TRP A 112 4.52 2.57 7.63
CA TRP A 112 4.58 3.87 6.95
C TRP A 112 5.55 4.86 7.58
N LYS A 113 5.80 4.76 8.90
CA LYS A 113 6.69 5.69 9.61
C LYS A 113 8.18 5.48 9.30
N MET A 114 8.51 4.49 8.47
CA MET A 114 9.88 4.12 8.11
C MET A 114 10.09 4.01 6.59
N ASP A 115 9.14 4.46 5.77
CA ASP A 115 9.22 4.24 4.33
C ASP A 115 9.84 5.46 3.65
N ASP A 116 11.18 5.52 3.68
CA ASP A 116 11.95 6.25 2.65
C ASP A 116 11.40 5.92 1.26
N ASP A 117 10.93 4.69 1.05
CA ASP A 117 10.25 4.24 -0.16
C ASP A 117 8.93 4.97 -0.46
N TYR A 118 8.17 5.38 0.55
CA TYR A 118 6.95 6.18 0.35
C TYR A 118 7.30 7.59 -0.08
N PHE A 119 8.22 8.26 0.64
CA PHE A 119 8.69 9.59 0.25
C PHE A 119 9.35 9.57 -1.13
N ARG A 120 10.14 8.52 -1.42
CA ARG A 120 10.73 8.29 -2.73
C ARG A 120 9.68 8.11 -3.83
N ARG A 121 8.56 7.45 -3.56
CA ARG A 121 7.42 7.36 -4.50
C ARG A 121 6.74 8.71 -4.71
N ILE A 122 6.53 9.49 -3.65
CA ILE A 122 5.96 10.84 -3.75
C ILE A 122 6.86 11.73 -4.61
N GLU A 123 8.15 11.80 -4.30
CA GLU A 123 9.12 12.58 -5.08
C GLU A 123 9.20 12.12 -6.53
N ALA A 124 9.14 10.80 -6.78
CA ALA A 124 9.14 10.26 -8.14
C ALA A 124 7.87 10.60 -8.92
N MET A 125 6.71 10.62 -8.25
CA MET A 125 5.44 11.04 -8.86
C MET A 125 5.41 12.53 -9.18
N GLU A 126 5.86 13.38 -8.26
CA GLU A 126 5.99 14.83 -8.49
C GLU A 126 6.94 15.11 -9.65
N PHE A 127 8.08 14.42 -9.70
CA PHE A 127 9.01 14.50 -10.82
C PHE A 127 8.37 14.09 -12.14
N ALA A 128 7.69 12.93 -12.20
CA ALA A 128 7.05 12.47 -13.43
C ALA A 128 6.00 13.47 -13.93
N ILE A 129 5.13 13.99 -13.04
CA ILE A 129 4.10 14.98 -13.38
C ILE A 129 4.72 16.29 -13.87
N GLN A 130 5.76 16.77 -13.18
CA GLN A 130 6.43 18.03 -13.51
C GLN A 130 7.06 18.00 -14.91
N TYR A 131 7.61 16.85 -15.32
CA TYR A 131 8.41 16.76 -16.55
C TYR A 131 7.73 16.02 -17.71
N ASP A 132 6.56 15.38 -17.52
CA ASP A 132 5.85 14.64 -18.59
C ASP A 132 5.45 15.52 -19.78
N ASP A 133 5.08 16.78 -19.54
CA ASP A 133 4.69 17.76 -20.57
C ASP A 133 5.74 18.88 -20.77
N SER A 134 6.84 18.86 -20.02
CA SER A 134 7.82 19.93 -20.08
C SER A 134 8.75 19.74 -21.28
N LYS A 135 8.88 20.77 -22.12
CA LYS A 135 9.96 20.86 -23.13
C LYS A 135 11.34 21.15 -22.51
N SER A 136 11.44 21.08 -21.18
CA SER A 136 12.63 21.48 -20.44
C SER A 136 13.41 20.25 -20.01
N TYR A 137 14.66 20.14 -20.48
CA TYR A 137 15.58 19.08 -20.10
C TYR A 137 16.19 19.27 -18.69
N ASN A 138 15.70 20.24 -17.91
CA ASN A 138 16.22 20.57 -16.58
C ASN A 138 16.08 19.42 -15.56
N GLY A 139 15.20 18.44 -15.83
CA GLY A 139 15.04 17.25 -14.99
C GLY A 139 16.14 16.20 -15.16
N LEU A 140 16.97 16.30 -16.21
CA LEU A 140 17.90 15.24 -16.62
C LEU A 140 18.89 14.84 -15.52
N LYS A 141 19.44 15.81 -14.77
CA LYS A 141 20.39 15.56 -13.69
C LYS A 141 19.76 14.85 -12.47
N ASN A 142 18.46 15.00 -12.30
CA ASN A 142 17.71 14.46 -11.17
C ASN A 142 16.94 13.18 -11.53
N ALA A 143 17.04 12.73 -12.79
CA ALA A 143 16.41 11.51 -13.26
C ALA A 143 17.18 10.25 -12.80
N ASP A 144 16.43 9.25 -12.37
CA ASP A 144 16.93 7.89 -12.16
C ASP A 144 17.00 7.11 -13.47
N VAL A 145 16.01 7.35 -14.34
CA VAL A 145 15.88 6.71 -15.66
C VAL A 145 15.44 7.75 -16.69
N VAL A 146 16.00 7.70 -17.89
CA VAL A 146 15.57 8.54 -19.02
C VAL A 146 14.97 7.66 -20.12
N LEU A 147 13.70 7.88 -20.45
CA LEU A 147 13.00 7.19 -21.53
C LEU A 147 13.08 8.01 -22.81
N ILE A 148 13.74 7.46 -23.83
CA ILE A 148 13.87 8.09 -25.15
C ILE A 148 13.06 7.29 -26.18
N GLY A 149 12.27 7.96 -27.01
CA GLY A 149 11.63 7.30 -28.13
C GLY A 149 10.63 8.17 -28.89
N LEU A 150 10.16 7.66 -30.03
CA LEU A 150 9.20 8.35 -30.91
C LEU A 150 7.92 8.75 -30.17
N SER A 151 7.24 9.81 -30.63
CA SER A 151 5.95 10.21 -30.04
C SER A 151 4.95 9.05 -30.03
N ARG A 152 4.07 9.01 -29.02
CA ARG A 152 2.97 8.03 -28.86
C ARG A 152 3.40 6.57 -28.61
N THR A 153 4.59 6.34 -28.06
CA THR A 153 5.09 5.00 -27.67
C THR A 153 4.88 4.65 -26.18
N SER A 154 3.78 5.08 -25.58
CA SER A 154 3.42 4.77 -24.16
C SER A 154 4.44 5.19 -23.09
N LYS A 155 5.36 6.12 -23.41
CA LYS A 155 6.37 6.62 -22.46
C LYS A 155 5.74 7.30 -21.24
N THR A 156 4.70 8.11 -21.43
CA THR A 156 3.96 8.78 -20.35
C THR A 156 3.35 7.79 -19.34
N PRO A 157 2.53 6.80 -19.77
CA PRO A 157 2.07 5.73 -18.85
C PRO A 157 3.21 4.97 -18.17
N LEU A 158 4.32 4.74 -18.86
CA LEU A 158 5.47 4.03 -18.30
C LEU A 158 6.20 4.87 -17.24
N CYS A 159 6.37 6.19 -17.45
CA CYS A 159 6.91 7.10 -16.44
C CYS A 159 6.08 7.09 -15.17
N MET A 160 4.74 7.16 -15.30
CA MET A 160 3.84 7.09 -14.15
C MET A 160 3.88 5.73 -13.43
N TYR A 161 4.04 4.64 -14.18
CA TYR A 161 4.23 3.32 -13.60
C TYR A 161 5.54 3.23 -12.80
N LEU A 162 6.65 3.73 -13.35
CA LEU A 162 7.96 3.75 -12.70
C LEU A 162 7.96 4.68 -11.48
N ALA A 163 7.26 5.81 -11.55
CA ALA A 163 7.08 6.73 -10.43
C ALA A 163 6.37 6.06 -9.23
N ASN A 164 5.34 5.23 -9.49
CA ASN A 164 4.70 4.41 -8.46
C ASN A 164 5.64 3.37 -7.81
N LYS A 165 6.79 3.10 -8.42
CA LYS A 165 7.87 2.27 -7.88
C LYS A 165 8.99 3.09 -7.22
N GLY A 166 8.88 4.41 -7.15
CA GLY A 166 9.88 5.29 -6.55
C GLY A 166 11.04 5.63 -7.48
N ILE A 167 10.83 5.58 -8.79
CA ILE A 167 11.85 5.86 -9.80
C ILE A 167 11.51 7.17 -10.52
N LYS A 168 12.41 8.15 -10.46
CA LYS A 168 12.30 9.44 -11.18
C LYS A 168 12.56 9.23 -12.66
N ALA A 169 11.50 8.89 -13.41
CA ALA A 169 11.57 8.65 -14.84
C ALA A 169 11.33 9.94 -15.64
N LEU A 170 12.27 10.29 -16.52
CA LEU A 170 12.17 11.45 -17.41
C LEU A 170 11.81 11.01 -18.83
N ASN A 171 10.79 11.63 -19.42
CA ASN A 171 10.35 11.34 -20.79
C ASN A 171 10.98 12.33 -21.78
N ILE A 172 11.84 11.86 -22.68
CA ILE A 172 12.42 12.68 -23.76
C ILE A 172 11.92 12.18 -25.12
N PRO A 173 11.08 12.97 -25.83
CA PRO A 173 10.63 12.58 -27.16
C PRO A 173 11.77 12.67 -28.17
N LEU A 174 11.95 11.63 -28.98
CA LEU A 174 12.86 11.65 -30.11
C LEU A 174 12.14 12.28 -31.31
N MET A 175 12.64 13.42 -31.79
CA MET A 175 12.09 14.15 -32.94
C MET A 175 13.21 14.40 -33.97
N PRO A 176 12.99 14.14 -35.28
CA PRO A 176 14.04 14.31 -36.30
C PRO A 176 14.60 15.73 -36.38
N GLU A 177 13.78 16.72 -36.05
CA GLU A 177 14.09 18.14 -36.26
C GLU A 177 14.67 18.84 -35.02
N ILE A 178 14.70 18.14 -33.88
CA ILE A 178 15.17 18.69 -32.61
C ILE A 178 16.32 17.80 -32.12
N PRO A 179 17.56 18.32 -32.06
CA PRO A 179 18.67 17.56 -31.51
C PRO A 179 18.43 17.26 -30.03
N LEU A 180 18.91 16.10 -29.59
CA LEU A 180 18.92 15.76 -28.17
C LEU A 180 19.90 16.69 -27.43
N PRO A 181 19.62 17.06 -26.17
CA PRO A 181 20.51 17.93 -25.39
C PRO A 181 21.85 17.24 -25.14
N ASP A 182 22.95 17.99 -25.21
CA ASP A 182 24.31 17.46 -25.00
C ASP A 182 24.47 16.79 -23.63
N ASP A 183 23.84 17.36 -22.59
CA ASP A 183 23.78 16.83 -21.23
C ASP A 183 23.30 15.36 -21.18
N LEU A 184 22.47 14.90 -22.15
CA LEU A 184 22.01 13.51 -22.24
C LEU A 184 23.15 12.53 -22.51
N PHE A 185 24.22 12.96 -23.15
CA PHE A 185 25.38 12.11 -23.43
C PHE A 185 26.37 12.08 -22.27
N GLU A 186 26.20 12.97 -21.29
CA GLU A 186 27.04 13.09 -20.09
C GLU A 186 26.52 12.27 -18.90
N ILE A 187 25.25 11.82 -18.94
CA ILE A 187 24.69 10.97 -17.87
C ILE A 187 25.23 9.54 -17.94
N ASP A 188 25.33 8.88 -16.77
CA ASP A 188 25.76 7.49 -16.66
C ASP A 188 24.85 6.59 -17.52
N ARG A 189 25.43 5.90 -18.52
CA ARG A 189 24.72 5.04 -19.47
C ARG A 189 24.03 3.84 -18.83
N LYS A 190 24.23 3.59 -17.53
CA LYS A 190 23.42 2.63 -16.76
C LYS A 190 22.04 3.15 -16.37
N LYS A 191 21.76 4.44 -16.60
CA LYS A 191 20.49 5.13 -16.30
C LYS A 191 19.63 5.42 -17.55
N SER A 192 20.07 5.03 -18.74
CA SER A 192 19.37 5.26 -20.01
C SER A 192 18.96 3.98 -20.73
#